data_AF-A0A945STZ5-F1
#
_entry.id   AF-A0A945STZ5-F1
#
_cell.length_a   1.000
_cell.length_b   1.000
_cell.length_c   1.000
_cell.angle_alpha   90.00
_cell.angle_beta   90.00
_cell.angle_gamma   90.00
#
_symmetry.space_group_name_H-M   'P 1'
#
loop_
_entity.id
_entity.type
_entity.pdbx_description
1 polymer ?
#
loop_
_entity_poly.entity_id
_entity_poly.type
_entity_poly.pdbx_seq_one_letter_code
_entity_poly.pdbx_strand_id
1 'polypeptide(L)'
;AAKVHIDHPAIANLPEDTLNQTTHDGTLAMLLNAGPLMDNIARLAFADNRMAIGSSANVSLQGVKFRATEIEQQILDAADITIDYGLMRWNRYNHSSTMINVSDMEVIRYGSCFDLIDDILQTHFDIVLPPNPYEAT
;
A
#
# COMPACT_ATOMS: atom_id res chain seq x y z
N ALA A 1 10.90 -10.31 7.12
CA ALA A 1 9.69 -9.70 7.71
C ALA A 1 9.01 -10.63 8.73
N ALA A 2 8.02 -10.14 9.48
CA ALA A 2 7.17 -10.99 10.33
C ALA A 2 6.34 -11.95 9.46
N LYS A 3 6.17 -13.19 9.93
CA LYS A 3 5.39 -14.20 9.21
C LYS A 3 3.89 -13.93 9.33
N VAL A 4 3.16 -14.17 8.25
CA VAL A 4 1.70 -14.21 8.24
C VAL A 4 1.21 -15.31 9.16
N HIS A 5 0.27 -14.97 10.03
CA HIS A 5 -0.50 -15.94 10.80
C HIS A 5 -1.63 -16.46 9.91
N ILE A 6 -1.36 -17.52 9.16
CA ILE A 6 -2.27 -18.02 8.11
C ILE A 6 -3.63 -18.46 8.67
N ASP A 7 -3.64 -18.95 9.91
CA ASP A 7 -4.85 -19.43 10.60
C ASP A 7 -5.69 -18.28 11.19
N HIS A 8 -5.26 -17.03 11.06
CA HIS A 8 -6.05 -15.89 11.52
C HIS A 8 -7.36 -15.81 10.70
N PRO A 9 -8.55 -15.63 11.32
CA PRO A 9 -9.83 -15.64 10.60
C PRO A 9 -9.91 -14.67 9.41
N ALA A 10 -9.25 -13.52 9.51
CA ALA A 10 -9.17 -12.53 8.42
C ALA A 10 -8.27 -12.93 7.24
N ILE A 11 -7.42 -13.94 7.40
CA ILE A 11 -6.54 -14.50 6.37
C ILE A 11 -7.12 -15.81 5.84
N ALA A 12 -7.50 -16.72 6.73
CA ALA A 12 -7.94 -18.07 6.40
C ALA A 12 -9.19 -18.12 5.52
N ASN A 13 -10.03 -17.08 5.57
CA ASN A 13 -11.26 -16.99 4.78
C ASN A 13 -11.07 -16.31 3.41
N LEU A 14 -9.86 -15.91 3.04
CA LEU A 14 -9.62 -15.32 1.72
C LEU A 14 -9.70 -16.38 0.62
N PRO A 15 -10.24 -16.03 -0.56
CA PRO A 15 -10.07 -16.85 -1.75
C PRO A 15 -8.59 -17.11 -2.03
N GLU A 16 -8.26 -18.31 -2.53
CA GLU A 16 -6.87 -18.72 -2.78
C GLU A 16 -6.11 -17.72 -3.67
N ASP A 17 -6.74 -17.26 -4.75
CA ASP A 17 -6.15 -16.26 -5.65
C ASP A 17 -5.89 -14.92 -4.94
N THR A 18 -6.76 -14.52 -4.01
CA THR A 18 -6.57 -13.30 -3.21
C THR A 18 -5.43 -13.47 -2.22
N LEU A 19 -5.33 -14.62 -1.57
CA LEU A 19 -4.26 -14.94 -0.63
C LEU A 19 -2.90 -14.94 -1.33
N ASN A 20 -2.82 -15.56 -2.52
CA ASN A 20 -1.59 -15.60 -3.34
C ASN A 20 -1.14 -14.21 -3.80
N GLN A 21 -2.08 -13.30 -4.05
CA GLN A 21 -1.75 -11.91 -4.41
C GLN A 21 -1.44 -11.02 -3.20
N THR A 22 -1.88 -11.42 -2.01
CA THR A 22 -1.74 -10.65 -0.77
C THR A 22 -0.45 -11.02 -0.02
N THR A 23 0.06 -12.23 -0.22
CA THR A 23 1.21 -12.77 0.52
C THR A 23 2.40 -13.07 -0.39
N HIS A 24 3.60 -12.91 0.14
CA HIS A 24 4.85 -13.24 -0.57
C HIS A 24 5.83 -13.88 0.42
N ASP A 25 6.31 -15.09 0.13
CA ASP A 25 7.20 -15.87 1.00
C ASP A 25 6.74 -15.96 2.47
N GLY A 26 5.42 -16.11 2.67
CA GLY A 26 4.81 -16.18 4.00
C GLY A 26 4.80 -14.85 4.75
N THR A 27 4.97 -13.72 4.05
CA THR A 27 4.91 -12.36 4.59
C THR A 27 3.72 -11.60 3.98
N LEU A 28 3.32 -10.50 4.62
CA LEU A 28 2.23 -9.63 4.19
C LEU A 28 2.75 -8.21 4.00
N ALA A 29 2.43 -7.59 2.87
CA ALA A 29 2.63 -6.15 2.68
C ALA A 29 1.47 -5.38 3.33
N MET A 30 1.78 -4.51 4.29
CA MET A 30 0.79 -3.68 4.98
C MET A 30 1.01 -2.20 4.67
N LEU A 31 -0.04 -1.51 4.25
CA LEU A 31 -0.03 -0.08 4.09
C LEU A 31 -0.33 0.60 5.43
N LEU A 32 0.58 1.45 5.90
CA LEU A 32 0.41 2.25 7.11
C LEU A 32 0.18 3.72 6.73
N ASN A 33 -0.50 4.47 7.60
CA ASN A 33 -0.73 5.92 7.43
C ASN A 33 -1.46 6.30 6.12
N ALA A 34 -2.40 5.46 5.68
CA ALA A 34 -3.22 5.69 4.49
C ALA A 34 -4.32 6.75 4.68
N GLY A 35 -4.42 7.31 5.89
CA GLY A 35 -5.33 8.39 6.23
C GLY A 35 -6.72 7.91 6.70
N PRO A 36 -7.57 8.85 7.17
CA PRO A 36 -8.75 8.53 7.97
C PRO A 36 -9.79 7.65 7.28
N LEU A 37 -9.91 7.75 5.95
CA LEU A 37 -10.84 6.90 5.20
C LEU A 37 -10.41 5.43 5.27
N MET A 38 -9.14 5.14 4.96
CA MET A 38 -8.62 3.78 4.97
C MET A 38 -8.59 3.21 6.39
N ASP A 39 -8.28 4.04 7.40
CA ASP A 39 -8.33 3.61 8.81
C ASP A 39 -9.74 3.15 9.20
N ASN A 40 -10.79 3.85 8.75
CA ASN A 40 -12.17 3.46 9.02
C ASN A 40 -12.58 2.20 8.25
N ILE A 41 -12.19 2.07 6.98
CA ILE A 41 -12.43 0.86 6.18
C ILE A 41 -11.75 -0.35 6.84
N ALA A 42 -10.47 -0.22 7.20
CA ALA A 42 -9.71 -1.27 7.87
C ALA A 42 -10.34 -1.65 9.22
N ARG A 43 -10.75 -0.68 10.03
CA ARG A 43 -11.43 -0.92 11.31
C ARG A 43 -12.74 -1.69 11.13
N LEU A 44 -13.56 -1.30 10.15
CA LEU A 44 -14.83 -1.97 9.87
C LEU A 44 -14.62 -3.40 9.37
N ALA A 45 -13.68 -3.60 8.44
CA ALA A 45 -13.33 -4.94 7.94
C ALA A 45 -12.81 -5.84 9.07
N PHE A 46 -11.89 -5.32 9.89
CA PHE A 46 -11.28 -6.10 10.96
C PHE A 46 -12.28 -6.50 12.05
N ALA A 47 -13.26 -5.62 12.36
CA ALA A 47 -14.35 -5.93 13.29
C ALA A 47 -15.25 -7.09 12.79
N ASP A 48 -15.25 -7.37 11.48
CA ASP A 48 -15.97 -8.49 10.85
C ASP A 48 -15.04 -9.68 10.53
N ASN A 49 -13.85 -9.75 11.14
CA ASN A 49 -12.82 -10.76 10.83
C ASN A 49 -12.47 -10.80 9.33
N ARG A 50 -12.42 -9.64 8.66
CA ARG A 50 -11.99 -9.47 7.27
C ARG A 50 -10.81 -8.52 7.19
N MET A 51 -10.16 -8.49 6.03
CA MET A 51 -9.15 -7.49 5.70
C MET A 51 -9.62 -6.59 4.56
N ALA A 52 -9.19 -5.33 4.60
CA ALA A 52 -9.23 -4.45 3.46
C ALA A 52 -8.01 -4.74 2.58
N ILE A 53 -8.21 -5.45 1.47
CA ILE A 53 -7.17 -5.79 0.50
C ILE A 53 -7.48 -5.04 -0.79
N GLY A 54 -6.45 -4.47 -1.42
CA GLY A 54 -6.61 -3.82 -2.70
C GLY A 54 -5.28 -3.63 -3.41
N SER A 55 -5.30 -3.77 -4.73
CA SER A 55 -4.27 -3.25 -5.61
C SER A 55 -4.53 -1.78 -5.91
N SER A 56 -3.64 -1.16 -6.68
CA SER A 56 -3.91 0.17 -7.22
C SER A 56 -5.12 0.13 -8.16
N ALA A 57 -5.98 1.15 -8.09
CA ALA A 57 -7.22 1.24 -8.86
C ALA A 57 -6.94 1.71 -10.29
N ASN A 58 -6.28 0.85 -11.09
CA ASN A 58 -5.93 1.11 -12.47
C ASN A 58 -5.77 -0.19 -13.24
N VAL A 59 -5.80 -0.07 -14.56
CA VAL A 59 -5.37 -1.18 -15.43
C VAL A 59 -3.88 -1.44 -15.21
N SER A 60 -3.51 -2.71 -15.09
CA SER A 60 -2.12 -3.14 -14.91
C SER A 60 -1.18 -2.47 -15.90
N LEU A 61 -0.02 -2.01 -15.38
CA LEU A 61 1.03 -1.32 -16.15
C LEU A 61 0.66 0.06 -16.75
N GLN A 62 -0.45 0.68 -16.32
CA GLN A 62 -0.87 2.02 -16.79
C GLN A 62 -0.54 3.17 -15.83
N GLY A 63 0.35 2.92 -14.86
CA GLY A 63 0.75 3.90 -13.85
C GLY A 63 -0.32 4.17 -12.78
N VAL A 64 0.08 4.90 -11.75
CA VAL A 64 -0.78 5.29 -10.63
C VAL A 64 -1.73 6.42 -11.06
N LYS A 65 -2.96 6.41 -10.55
CA LYS A 65 -3.95 7.49 -10.72
C LYS A 65 -4.06 8.29 -9.44
N PHE A 66 -4.20 9.59 -9.54
CA PHE A 66 -4.29 10.49 -8.39
C PHE A 66 -5.66 11.16 -8.27
N ARG A 67 -6.55 10.95 -9.24
CA ARG A 67 -7.96 11.37 -9.21
C ARG A 67 -8.86 10.23 -9.69
N ALA A 68 -10.09 10.20 -9.20
CA ALA A 68 -11.09 9.25 -9.69
C ALA A 68 -11.35 9.41 -11.20
N THR A 69 -11.34 10.66 -11.69
CA THR A 69 -11.52 10.97 -13.13
C THR A 69 -10.38 10.49 -14.04
N GLU A 70 -9.25 10.05 -13.47
CA GLU A 70 -8.11 9.49 -14.23
C GLU A 70 -8.15 7.95 -14.30
N ILE A 71 -9.04 7.32 -13.53
CA ILE A 71 -9.23 5.87 -13.52
C ILE A 71 -9.87 5.44 -14.84
N GLU A 72 -9.38 4.36 -15.41
CA GLU A 72 -9.95 3.82 -16.66
C GLU A 72 -11.41 3.40 -16.46
N GLN A 73 -12.27 3.72 -17.44
CA GLN A 73 -13.71 3.50 -17.34
C GLN A 73 -14.09 2.05 -17.00
N GLN A 74 -13.36 1.07 -17.55
CA GLN A 74 -13.61 -0.35 -17.24
C GLN A 74 -13.40 -0.72 -15.77
N ILE A 75 -12.52 -0.01 -15.05
CA ILE A 75 -12.32 -0.20 -13.61
C ILE A 75 -13.46 0.46 -12.84
N LEU A 76 -13.90 1.64 -13.27
CA LEU A 76 -15.06 2.33 -12.68
C LEU A 76 -16.35 1.53 -12.86
N ASP A 77 -16.57 0.95 -14.05
CA ASP A 77 -17.75 0.14 -14.37
C ASP A 77 -17.80 -1.16 -13.56
N ALA A 78 -16.63 -1.69 -13.15
CA ALA A 78 -16.52 -2.89 -12.33
C ALA A 78 -16.64 -2.63 -10.83
N ALA A 79 -16.60 -1.36 -10.40
CA ALA A 79 -16.62 -0.99 -8.98
C ALA A 79 -18.06 -0.80 -8.47
N ASP A 80 -18.41 -1.46 -7.37
CA ASP A 80 -19.70 -1.22 -6.70
C ASP A 80 -19.79 0.21 -6.14
N ILE A 81 -18.65 0.78 -5.73
CA ILE A 81 -18.56 2.10 -5.11
C ILE A 81 -17.29 2.80 -5.60
N THR A 82 -17.43 4.06 -6.03
CA THR A 82 -16.32 4.98 -6.27
C THR A 82 -16.38 6.13 -5.28
N ILE A 83 -15.26 6.43 -4.63
CA ILE A 83 -15.14 7.51 -3.64
C ILE A 83 -14.19 8.58 -4.20
N ASP A 84 -14.73 9.73 -4.59
CA ASP A 84 -13.95 10.85 -5.15
C ASP A 84 -13.76 11.98 -4.12
N TYR A 85 -12.55 12.09 -3.56
CA TYR A 85 -12.12 13.19 -2.69
C TYR A 85 -11.26 14.24 -3.42
N GLY A 86 -11.23 14.20 -4.76
CA GLY A 86 -10.39 15.05 -5.57
C GLY A 86 -8.95 14.55 -5.69
N LEU A 87 -7.98 15.48 -5.69
CA LEU A 87 -6.57 15.15 -5.93
C LEU A 87 -5.91 14.52 -4.70
N MET A 88 -5.27 13.36 -4.90
CA MET A 88 -4.49 12.69 -3.86
C MET A 88 -3.33 13.59 -3.38
N ARG A 89 -3.18 13.75 -2.06
CA ARG A 89 -2.22 14.67 -1.41
C ARG A 89 -0.78 14.52 -1.93
N TRP A 90 -0.33 13.30 -2.15
CA TRP A 90 1.03 12.93 -2.52
C TRP A 90 1.26 12.81 -4.03
N ASN A 91 0.33 13.33 -4.87
CA ASN A 91 0.43 13.26 -6.33
C ASN A 91 1.76 13.77 -6.91
N ARG A 92 2.42 14.72 -6.23
CA ARG A 92 3.67 15.33 -6.72
C ARG A 92 4.85 14.37 -6.73
N TYR A 93 4.82 13.30 -5.93
CA TYR A 93 5.80 12.23 -6.03
C TYR A 93 5.64 11.44 -7.33
N ASN A 94 4.46 11.43 -7.94
CA ASN A 94 4.19 10.70 -9.20
C ASN A 94 4.54 9.20 -9.17
N HIS A 95 4.53 8.59 -7.97
CA HIS A 95 4.85 7.19 -7.74
C HIS A 95 3.83 6.55 -6.78
N SER A 96 3.78 5.21 -6.74
CA SER A 96 3.06 4.49 -5.67
C SER A 96 3.77 4.64 -4.32
N SER A 97 3.27 4.01 -3.25
CA SER A 97 3.86 4.10 -1.91
C SER A 97 5.29 3.52 -1.85
N THR A 98 6.12 4.08 -0.99
CA THR A 98 7.37 3.43 -0.56
C THR A 98 7.08 2.11 0.15
N MET A 99 7.88 1.08 -0.12
CA MET A 99 7.77 -0.23 0.51
C MET A 99 9.11 -0.64 1.11
N ILE A 100 9.10 -0.97 2.39
CA ILE A 100 10.28 -1.35 3.16
C ILE A 100 10.00 -2.68 3.83
N ASN A 101 10.95 -3.61 3.73
CA ASN A 101 10.96 -4.81 4.55
C ASN A 101 11.47 -4.44 5.95
N VAL A 102 10.56 -4.31 6.90
CA VAL A 102 10.89 -3.83 8.25
C VAL A 102 11.71 -4.81 9.10
N SER A 103 12.06 -6.01 8.63
CA SER A 103 12.96 -6.89 9.39
C SER A 103 14.44 -6.61 9.17
N ASP A 104 14.79 -6.13 7.99
CA ASP A 104 16.16 -5.91 7.53
C ASP A 104 16.38 -4.51 6.96
N MET A 105 15.31 -3.70 6.92
CA MET A 105 15.28 -2.34 6.36
C MET A 105 15.62 -2.28 4.86
N GLU A 106 15.45 -3.39 4.14
CA GLU A 106 15.55 -3.39 2.69
C GLU A 106 14.43 -2.52 2.08
N VAL A 107 14.80 -1.62 1.18
CA VAL A 107 13.83 -0.83 0.41
C VAL A 107 13.42 -1.61 -0.82
N ILE A 108 12.24 -2.24 -0.74
CA ILE A 108 11.64 -3.02 -1.84
C ILE A 108 11.18 -2.10 -2.98
N ARG A 109 10.68 -0.91 -2.63
CA ARG A 109 10.25 0.10 -3.61
C ARG A 109 10.49 1.50 -3.08
N TYR A 110 11.29 2.27 -3.80
CA TYR A 110 11.39 3.72 -3.64
C TYR A 110 10.14 4.36 -4.24
N GLY A 111 9.34 5.04 -3.42
CA GLY A 111 8.06 5.60 -3.83
C GLY A 111 7.74 6.92 -3.15
N SER A 112 6.46 7.22 -3.05
CA SER A 112 5.96 8.41 -2.38
C SER A 112 6.47 8.50 -0.95
N CYS A 113 6.92 9.69 -0.57
CA CYS A 113 7.39 10.04 0.76
C CYS A 113 8.63 9.25 1.24
N PHE A 114 9.42 8.65 0.34
CA PHE A 114 10.66 7.98 0.73
C PHE A 114 11.59 8.90 1.54
N ASP A 115 11.79 10.13 1.05
CA ASP A 115 12.53 11.22 1.70
C ASP A 115 12.07 11.47 3.14
N LEU A 116 10.76 11.58 3.35
CA LEU A 116 10.19 11.82 4.68
C LEU A 116 10.33 10.61 5.60
N ILE A 117 10.19 9.40 5.06
CA ILE A 117 10.33 8.16 5.83
C ILE A 117 11.78 7.98 6.28
N ASP A 118 12.75 8.19 5.38
CA ASP A 118 14.18 8.10 5.68
C ASP A 118 14.59 9.13 6.74
N ASP A 119 14.17 10.39 6.60
CA ASP A 119 14.43 11.45 7.60
C ASP A 119 13.88 11.11 8.99
N ILE A 120 12.64 10.58 9.07
CA ILE A 120 12.03 10.14 10.34
C ILE A 120 12.80 8.97 10.95
N LEU A 121 13.16 7.97 10.15
CA LEU A 121 13.89 6.80 10.61
C LEU A 121 15.28 7.18 11.15
N GLN A 122 15.98 8.05 10.44
CA GLN A 122 17.29 8.54 10.86
C GLN A 122 17.17 9.39 12.13
N THR A 123 16.28 10.37 12.15
CA THR A 123 16.15 11.35 13.24
C THR A 123 15.69 10.71 14.55
N HIS A 124 14.76 9.76 14.49
CA HIS A 124 14.12 9.21 15.69
C HIS A 124 14.64 7.84 16.11
N PHE A 125 15.28 7.10 15.20
CA PHE A 125 15.66 5.70 15.44
C PHE A 125 17.11 5.38 15.08
N ASP A 126 17.88 6.35 14.54
CA ASP A 126 19.25 6.13 14.06
C ASP A 126 19.35 5.01 13.00
N ILE A 127 18.29 4.89 12.18
CA ILE A 127 18.20 3.92 11.08
C ILE A 127 18.35 4.69 9.77
N VAL A 128 19.34 4.30 8.96
CA VAL A 128 19.56 4.87 7.63
C VAL A 128 19.11 3.87 6.58
N LEU A 129 18.21 4.27 5.69
CA LEU A 129 17.81 3.43 4.56
C LEU A 129 18.86 3.51 3.43
N PRO A 130 18.96 2.46 2.60
CA PRO A 130 19.71 2.54 1.35
C PRO A 130 19.28 3.74 0.51
N PRO A 131 20.21 4.51 -0.10
CA PRO A 131 19.87 5.72 -0.84
C PRO A 131 19.06 5.40 -2.11
N ASN A 132 18.13 6.29 -2.46
CA ASN A 132 17.34 6.15 -3.67
C ASN A 132 18.23 6.20 -4.93
N PRO A 133 18.36 5.11 -5.71
CA PRO A 133 19.25 5.07 -6.87
C PRO A 133 18.73 5.90 -8.06
N TYR A 134 17.51 6.43 -7.97
CA TYR A 134 16.86 7.20 -9.04
C TYR A 134 16.84 8.71 -8.78
N GLU A 135 17.26 9.15 -7.60
CA GLU A 135 17.51 10.57 -7.38
C GLU A 135 18.86 10.93 -8.00
N ALA A 136 18.83 11.83 -8.99
CA ALA A 136 20.04 12.44 -9.50
C ALA A 136 20.65 13.32 -8.41
N THR A 137 21.93 13.10 -8.11
CA THR A 137 22.78 14.04 -7.34
C THR A 137 22.80 15.42 -7.98
#